data_AF-A0A948MIV5-F1
#
_entry.id   AF-A0A948MIV5-F1
#
_cell.length_a   1.000
_cell.length_b   1.000
_cell.length_c   1.000
_cell.angle_alpha   90.00
_cell.angle_beta   90.00
_cell.angle_gamma   90.00
#
_symmetry.space_group_name_H-M   'P 1'
#
loop_
_entity.id
_entity.type
_entity.pdbx_description
1 polymer ?
#
loop_
_entity_poly.entity_id
_entity_poly.type
_entity_poly.pdbx_seq_one_letter_code
_entity_poly.pdbx_strand_id
1 'polypeptide(L)'
;MDWRQWLDVKQYEFLLQWFMRRQRELKLAELNEPLAYDGFSMYDQLCQQLLKEAAIAFIEQFSQPAPPIALTNMLHLAELELAGRPVKQPKLTLH
;
A
#
# COMPACT_ATOMS: atom_id res chain seq x y z
N MET A 1 10.55 2.37 7.10
CA MET A 1 9.46 3.34 7.26
C MET A 1 8.54 2.83 8.37
N ASP A 2 8.38 3.58 9.46
CA ASP A 2 7.56 3.16 10.60
C ASP A 2 6.10 3.61 10.42
N TRP A 3 5.27 2.71 9.88
CA TRP A 3 3.80 2.88 9.81
C TRP A 3 3.17 3.15 11.17
N ARG A 4 3.83 2.72 12.26
CA ARG A 4 3.46 2.93 13.66
C ARG A 4 3.36 4.40 14.06
N GLN A 5 3.94 5.32 13.29
CA GLN A 5 3.82 6.76 13.54
C GLN A 5 2.47 7.34 13.08
N TRP A 6 1.71 6.61 12.26
CA TRP A 6 0.54 7.14 11.55
C TRP A 6 -0.72 6.29 11.71
N LEU A 7 -0.57 5.01 12.01
CA LEU A 7 -1.67 4.04 12.07
C LEU A 7 -1.60 3.19 13.33
N ASP A 8 -2.77 2.90 13.91
CA ASP A 8 -2.92 1.81 14.87
C ASP A 8 -2.67 0.46 14.22
N VAL A 9 -2.35 -0.56 15.03
CA VAL A 9 -2.11 -1.94 14.54
C VAL A 9 -3.29 -2.45 13.71
N LYS A 10 -4.53 -2.23 14.15
CA LYS A 10 -5.73 -2.67 13.43
C LYS A 10 -5.94 -1.94 12.10
N GLN A 11 -5.59 -0.65 12.05
CA GLN A 11 -5.68 0.18 10.84
C GLN A 11 -4.61 -0.26 9.82
N TYR A 12 -3.41 -0.55 10.32
CA TYR A 12 -2.32 -1.14 9.54
C TYR A 12 -2.73 -2.50 8.96
N GLU A 13 -3.22 -3.43 9.78
CA GLU A 13 -3.62 -4.76 9.32
C GLU A 13 -4.74 -4.71 8.28
N PHE A 14 -5.75 -3.85 8.50
CA PHE A 14 -6.83 -3.63 7.55
C PHE A 14 -6.29 -3.15 6.20
N LEU A 15 -5.49 -2.08 6.20
CA LEU A 15 -4.95 -1.52 4.97
C LEU A 15 -4.04 -2.51 4.25
N LEU A 16 -3.19 -3.24 4.98
CA LEU A 16 -2.30 -4.24 4.40
C LEU A 16 -3.09 -5.33 3.67
N GLN A 17 -4.07 -5.93 4.34
CA GLN A 17 -4.89 -6.99 3.75
C GLN A 17 -5.72 -6.48 2.56
N TRP A 18 -6.26 -5.25 2.67
CA TRP A 18 -7.03 -4.63 1.61
C TRP A 18 -6.17 -4.41 0.36
N PHE A 19 -4.99 -3.80 0.50
CA PHE A 19 -4.07 -3.56 -0.62
C PHE A 19 -3.56 -4.88 -1.22
N MET A 20 -3.16 -5.85 -0.40
CA MET A 20 -2.71 -7.16 -0.90
C MET A 20 -3.79 -7.87 -1.70
N ARG A 21 -5.06 -7.81 -1.26
CA ARG A 21 -6.19 -8.38 -1.99
C ARG A 21 -6.40 -7.66 -3.32
N ARG A 22 -6.43 -6.33 -3.32
CA ARG A 22 -6.67 -5.54 -4.54
C ARG A 22 -5.55 -5.64 -5.56
N GLN A 23 -4.29 -5.61 -5.11
CA GLN A 23 -3.13 -5.80 -5.98
C GLN A 23 -3.10 -7.19 -6.61
N ARG A 24 -3.56 -8.23 -5.90
CA ARG A 24 -3.77 -9.57 -6.48
C ARG A 24 -4.90 -9.61 -7.49
N GLU A 25 -6.04 -8.99 -7.19
CA GLU A 25 -7.20 -8.91 -8.11
C GLU A 25 -6.83 -8.18 -9.41
N LEU A 26 -6.08 -7.09 -9.31
CA LEU A 26 -5.61 -6.29 -10.46
C LEU A 26 -4.36 -6.87 -11.14
N LYS A 27 -3.79 -7.96 -10.58
CA LYS A 27 -2.54 -8.57 -11.09
C LYS A 27 -1.44 -7.53 -11.31
N LEU A 28 -1.30 -6.60 -10.35
CA LEU A 28 -0.37 -5.47 -10.43
C LEU A 28 1.10 -5.92 -10.58
N ALA A 29 1.45 -7.08 -10.03
CA ALA A 29 2.77 -7.68 -10.20
C ALA A 29 3.03 -8.26 -11.61
N GLU A 30 1.97 -8.53 -12.39
CA GLU A 30 2.06 -9.04 -13.76
C GLU A 30 2.11 -7.90 -14.81
N LEU A 31 1.82 -6.66 -14.40
CA LEU A 31 2.01 -5.45 -15.21
C LEU A 31 3.51 -5.20 -15.43
N ASN A 32 4.09 -5.97 -16.36
CA ASN A 32 5.42 -5.78 -16.93
C ASN A 32 5.42 -4.57 -17.89
N GLU A 33 4.84 -3.44 -17.50
CA GLU A 33 4.95 -2.25 -18.30
C GLU A 33 6.34 -1.62 -18.09
N PRO A 34 7.15 -1.46 -19.15
CA PRO A 34 8.36 -0.66 -19.05
C PRO A 34 7.94 0.75 -18.62
N LEU A 35 8.63 1.32 -17.63
CA LEU A 35 8.48 2.70 -17.17
C LEU A 35 8.22 3.63 -18.37
N ALA A 36 6.94 3.95 -18.61
CA ALA A 36 6.55 4.65 -19.81
C ALA A 36 7.11 6.07 -19.73
N TYR A 37 8.02 6.39 -20.65
CA TYR A 37 8.69 7.70 -20.69
C TYR A 37 7.73 8.85 -21.06
N ASP A 38 6.50 8.52 -21.49
CA ASP A 38 5.41 9.45 -21.80
C ASP A 38 4.61 9.93 -20.58
N GLY A 39 5.01 9.57 -19.35
CA GLY A 39 4.42 10.11 -18.12
C GLY A 39 3.01 9.62 -17.79
N PHE A 40 2.44 8.73 -18.61
CA PHE A 40 1.16 8.05 -18.38
C PHE A 40 1.37 6.55 -18.31
N SER A 41 1.94 6.07 -17.21
CA SER A 41 1.98 4.63 -16.94
C SER A 41 0.63 4.18 -16.38
N MET A 42 0.03 3.14 -16.96
CA MET A 42 -1.19 2.52 -16.43
C MET A 42 -1.01 2.12 -14.96
N TYR A 43 0.22 1.74 -14.58
CA TYR A 43 0.61 1.47 -13.21
C TYR A 43 0.29 2.66 -12.28
N ASP A 44 0.70 3.87 -12.65
CA ASP A 44 0.50 5.06 -11.83
C ASP A 44 -1.00 5.38 -11.67
N GLN A 45 -1.78 5.22 -12.75
CA GLN A 45 -3.24 5.38 -12.71
C GLN A 45 -3.91 4.38 -11.77
N LEU A 46 -3.51 3.11 -11.82
CA LEU A 46 -4.01 2.07 -10.94
C LEU A 46 -3.61 2.32 -9.48
N CYS A 47 -2.37 2.76 -9.23
CA CYS A 47 -1.92 3.16 -7.90
C CYS A 47 -2.75 4.32 -7.34
N GLN A 48 -2.96 5.37 -8.14
CA GLN A 48 -3.80 6.51 -7.73
C GLN A 48 -5.24 6.09 -7.46
N GLN A 49 -5.80 5.19 -8.29
CA GLN A 49 -7.13 4.65 -8.08
C GLN A 49 -7.21 3.86 -6.76
N LEU A 50 -6.26 2.95 -6.52
CA LEU A 50 -6.19 2.16 -5.29
C LEU A 50 -6.07 3.03 -4.04
N LEU A 51 -5.29 4.12 -4.10
CA LEU A 51 -5.17 5.05 -2.97
C LEU A 51 -6.51 5.74 -2.67
N LYS A 52 -7.27 6.13 -3.70
CA LYS A 52 -8.60 6.74 -3.53
C LYS A 52 -9.60 5.74 -2.95
N GLU A 53 -9.63 4.52 -3.49
CA GLU A 53 -10.51 3.46 -2.99
C GLU A 53 -10.17 3.05 -1.55
N ALA A 54 -8.88 2.94 -1.22
CA ALA A 54 -8.42 2.64 0.13
C ALA A 54 -8.78 3.75 1.12
N ALA A 55 -8.69 5.02 0.72
CA ALA A 55 -9.11 6.14 1.56
C ALA A 55 -10.61 6.07 1.90
N ILE A 56 -11.46 5.71 0.92
CA ILE A 56 -12.90 5.53 1.14
C ILE A 56 -13.15 4.36 2.09
N ALA A 57 -12.58 3.18 1.81
CA ALA A 57 -12.77 1.99 2.64
C ALA A 57 -12.28 2.20 4.08
N PHE A 58 -11.21 2.98 4.26
CA PHE A 58 -10.69 3.33 5.58
C PHE A 58 -11.65 4.23 6.36
N ILE A 59 -12.24 5.24 5.70
CA ILE A 59 -13.25 6.11 6.30
C ILE A 59 -14.50 5.29 6.65
N GLU A 60 -14.94 4.36 5.81
CA GLU A 60 -16.09 3.50 6.09
C GLU A 60 -15.84 2.61 7.33
N GLN A 61 -14.63 2.07 7.47
CA GLN A 61 -14.30 1.16 8.56
C GLN A 61 -14.01 1.87 9.89
N PHE A 62 -13.36 3.04 9.86
CA PHE A 62 -12.84 3.71 11.05
C PHE A 62 -13.46 5.09 11.30
N SER A 63 -14.35 5.58 10.42
CA SER A 63 -15.00 6.90 10.51
C SER A 63 -14.02 8.07 10.64
N GLN A 64 -12.80 7.91 10.13
CA GLN A 64 -11.75 8.92 10.17
C GLN A 64 -10.91 8.86 8.88
N PRO A 65 -10.33 9.99 8.43
CA PRO A 65 -9.45 9.99 7.27
C PRO A 65 -8.07 9.39 7.62
N ALA A 66 -7.54 8.53 6.75
CA ALA A 66 -6.15 8.10 6.85
C ALA A 66 -5.19 9.20 6.35
N PRO A 67 -4.01 9.37 6.98
CA PRO A 67 -2.97 10.22 6.43
C PRO A 67 -2.57 9.75 5.02
N PRO A 68 -2.48 10.64 4.01
CA PRO A 68 -2.11 10.23 2.64
C PRO A 68 -0.77 9.49 2.58
N ILE A 69 0.20 9.94 3.40
CA ILE A 69 1.51 9.28 3.51
C ILE A 69 1.39 7.83 4.01
N ALA A 70 0.43 7.56 4.92
CA ALA A 70 0.20 6.21 5.42
C ALA A 70 -0.36 5.31 4.32
N LEU A 71 -1.32 5.79 3.53
CA LEU A 71 -1.90 5.02 2.42
C LEU A 71 -0.85 4.67 1.36
N THR A 72 -0.03 5.64 0.95
CA THR A 72 1.07 5.40 0.00
C THR A 72 2.10 4.41 0.55
N ASN A 73 2.45 4.52 1.83
CA ASN A 73 3.36 3.57 2.46
C ASN A 73 2.77 2.15 2.50
N MET A 74 1.47 2.02 2.83
CA MET A 74 0.79 0.72 2.89
C MET A 74 0.67 0.05 1.51
N LEU A 75 0.44 0.83 0.45
CA LEU A 75 0.43 0.33 -0.92
C LEU A 75 1.78 -0.30 -1.30
N HIS A 76 2.89 0.39 -1.04
CA HIS A 76 4.24 -0.11 -1.32
C HIS A 76 4.60 -1.30 -0.42
N LEU A 77 4.19 -1.29 0.85
CA LEU A 77 4.40 -2.43 1.74
C LEU A 77 3.68 -3.68 1.23
N ALA A 78 2.42 -3.55 0.81
CA ALA A 78 1.67 -4.66 0.23
C ALA A 78 2.31 -5.18 -1.06
N GLU A 79 2.84 -4.30 -1.90
CA GLU A 79 3.56 -4.67 -3.12
C GLU A 79 4.80 -5.53 -2.80
N LEU A 80 5.61 -5.12 -1.82
CA LEU A 80 6.80 -5.85 -1.37
C LEU A 80 6.45 -7.24 -0.82
N GLU A 81 5.41 -7.32 0.00
CA GLU A 81 4.89 -8.57 0.55
C GLU A 81 4.39 -9.53 -0.55
N LEU A 82 3.72 -8.99 -1.58
CA LEU A 82 3.28 -9.78 -2.73
C LEU A 82 4.42 -10.20 -3.65
N ALA A 83 5.44 -9.36 -3.81
CA ALA A 83 6.66 -9.68 -4.57
C ALA A 83 7.54 -10.72 -3.87
N GLY A 84 7.15 -11.20 -2.67
CA GLY A 84 7.91 -12.15 -1.88
C GLY A 84 9.25 -11.60 -1.40
N ARG A 85 9.44 -10.26 -1.42
CA ARG A 85 10.60 -9.60 -0.84
C ARG A 85 10.23 -9.23 0.59
N PRO A 86 10.61 -10.04 1.60
CA PRO A 86 10.31 -9.70 2.97
C PRO A 86 10.88 -8.32 3.27
N VAL A 87 10.01 -7.41 3.69
CA VAL A 87 10.45 -6.14 4.27
C VAL A 87 11.31 -6.56 5.46
N LYS A 88 12.63 -6.38 5.37
CA LYS A 88 13.52 -6.60 6.52
C LYS A 88 12.91 -5.78 7.64
N GLN A 89 12.27 -6.45 8.60
CA GLN A 89 11.80 -5.82 9.82
C GLN A 89 12.99 -5.03 10.34
N PRO A 90 12.84 -3.74 10.70
CA PRO A 90 13.94 -3.03 11.32
C PRO A 90 14.29 -3.85 12.56
N LYS A 91 15.45 -4.49 12.53
CA LYS A 91 15.98 -5.17 13.71
C LYS A 91 16.05 -4.08 14.76
N LEU A 92 15.17 -4.17 15.76
CA LEU A 92 15.30 -3.44 17.01
C LEU A 92 16.62 -3.94 17.63
N THR A 93 17.72 -3.31 17.24
CA THR A 93 18.96 -3.35 18.00
C THR A 93 18.71 -2.52 19.25
N LEU A 94 18.16 -3.18 20.27
CA LEU A 94 18.31 -2.75 21.65
C LEU A 94 19.80 -2.89 21.98
N HIS A 95 20.49 -1.76 22.05
CA HIS A 95 21.82 -1.61 22.64
C HIS A 95 21.68 -0.82 23.93
#